data_AF-A0A0Q6T3A1-F1
#
_entry.id   AF-A0A0Q6T3A1-F1
#
_cell.length_a   1.000
_cell.length_b   1.000
_cell.length_c   1.000
_cell.angle_alpha   90.00
_cell.angle_beta   90.00
_cell.angle_gamma   90.00
#
_symmetry.space_group_name_H-M   'P 1'
#
loop_
_entity.id
_entity.type
_entity.pdbx_description
1 polymer ?
#
loop_
_entity_poly.entity_id
_entity_poly.type
_entity_poly.pdbx_seq_one_letter_code
_entity_poly.pdbx_strand_id
1 'polypeptide(L)'
;MNSDFGALDGEALGLVERRYGDRGLVISRERYSSRNQDGDIVCTARDGDQIVGTLSVRFDGTGGLHADLLFKEELDEWRAAGVKLCEFGGLAVDRHSHDPKRVLAQIFHLGYLHAHRRARCERLVIEVNPRHVGFYRRCLGLVPYTAARHNPRVDAPAVLMSIAFADIRDQIALWGGHPDSLASARTLYPLAWDEATEATMLARLN
;
A
#
# COMPACT_ATOMS: atom_id res chain seq x y z
N MET A 1 -10.29 13.14 6.62
CA MET A 1 -11.06 11.93 6.99
C MET A 1 -10.16 11.06 7.83
N ASN A 2 -10.59 10.72 9.06
CA ASN A 2 -9.83 9.89 10.00
C ASN A 2 -10.65 8.62 10.25
N SER A 3 -10.05 7.45 10.03
CA SER A 3 -10.68 6.14 10.20
C SER A 3 -9.75 5.22 10.98
N ASP A 4 -10.29 4.54 11.99
CA ASP A 4 -9.61 3.49 12.75
C ASP A 4 -10.19 2.12 12.38
N PHE A 5 -9.33 1.15 12.11
CA PHE A 5 -9.67 -0.23 11.78
C PHE A 5 -9.20 -1.11 12.95
N GLY A 6 -10.10 -1.31 13.92
CA GLY A 6 -9.82 -2.02 15.17
C GLY A 6 -9.37 -3.48 14.99
N ALA A 7 -8.69 -4.02 16.01
CA ALA A 7 -8.35 -5.43 16.17
C ALA A 7 -9.42 -6.13 17.04
N LEU A 8 -9.47 -7.46 17.01
CA LEU A 8 -10.39 -8.26 17.84
C LEU A 8 -10.06 -8.07 19.34
N ASP A 9 -11.08 -7.80 20.17
CA ASP A 9 -10.94 -7.58 21.62
C ASP A 9 -10.42 -8.82 22.38
N GLY A 10 -9.63 -8.60 23.44
CA GLY A 10 -8.70 -9.56 24.04
C GLY A 10 -9.28 -10.87 24.62
N GLU A 11 -10.54 -10.91 25.07
CA GLU A 11 -11.18 -12.18 25.47
C GLU A 11 -11.72 -12.98 24.27
N ALA A 12 -12.16 -12.28 23.21
CA ALA A 12 -12.58 -12.90 21.96
C ALA A 12 -11.38 -13.45 21.20
N LEU A 13 -10.23 -12.77 21.25
CA LEU A 13 -8.96 -13.21 20.66
C LEU A 13 -8.55 -14.60 21.19
N GLY A 14 -8.56 -14.82 22.51
CA GLY A 14 -8.17 -16.11 23.11
C GLY A 14 -9.16 -17.26 22.86
N LEU A 15 -10.40 -16.97 22.45
CA LEU A 15 -11.40 -17.97 22.04
C LEU A 15 -11.31 -18.29 20.53
N VAL A 16 -10.99 -17.29 19.70
CA VAL A 16 -10.78 -17.43 18.26
C VAL A 16 -9.43 -18.12 17.97
N GLU A 17 -8.36 -17.77 18.69
CA GLU A 17 -7.06 -18.48 18.64
C GLU A 17 -7.23 -19.98 18.92
N ARG A 18 -8.05 -20.32 19.93
CA ARG A 18 -8.34 -21.73 20.29
C ARG A 18 -9.25 -22.47 19.30
N ARG A 19 -10.19 -21.78 18.64
CA ARG A 19 -11.11 -22.41 17.66
C ARG A 19 -10.57 -22.48 16.24
N TYR A 20 -9.61 -21.64 15.88
CA TYR A 20 -9.09 -21.51 14.51
C TYR A 20 -7.60 -21.82 14.36
N GLY A 21 -6.90 -22.12 15.47
CA GLY A 21 -5.54 -22.68 15.43
C GLY A 21 -5.44 -23.98 14.61
N ASP A 22 -6.50 -24.78 14.57
CA ASP A 22 -6.58 -26.02 13.77
C ASP A 22 -6.78 -25.77 12.26
N ARG A 23 -7.00 -24.52 11.83
CA ARG A 23 -7.27 -24.14 10.42
C ARG A 23 -6.27 -23.16 9.82
N GLY A 24 -5.16 -22.86 10.51
CA GLY A 24 -4.06 -22.06 9.96
C GLY A 24 -4.35 -20.56 9.77
N LEU A 25 -5.44 -20.04 10.35
CA LEU A 25 -5.78 -18.61 10.24
C LEU A 25 -4.95 -17.78 11.22
N VAL A 26 -3.96 -17.05 10.69
CA VAL A 26 -3.18 -16.05 11.44
C VAL A 26 -4.09 -14.85 11.73
N ILE A 27 -4.54 -14.71 12.98
CA ILE A 27 -5.22 -13.50 13.43
C ILE A 27 -4.18 -12.40 13.54
N SER A 28 -4.26 -11.37 12.69
CA SER A 28 -3.34 -10.23 12.75
C SER A 28 -3.61 -9.43 14.02
N ARG A 29 -2.56 -9.21 14.81
CA ARG A 29 -2.59 -8.43 16.05
C ARG A 29 -2.57 -6.92 15.76
N GLU A 30 -2.22 -6.57 14.52
CA GLU A 30 -2.04 -5.21 14.06
C GLU A 30 -3.37 -4.49 13.79
N ARG A 31 -3.45 -3.25 14.25
CA ARG A 31 -4.53 -2.31 13.92
C ARG A 31 -4.11 -1.40 12.79
N TYR A 32 -5.01 -1.18 11.84
CA TYR A 32 -4.75 -0.27 10.75
C TYR A 32 -5.54 1.02 10.98
N SER A 33 -5.06 2.15 10.48
CA SER A 33 -5.84 3.39 10.46
C SER A 33 -5.40 4.26 9.30
N SER A 34 -6.21 5.25 8.95
CA SER A 34 -5.84 6.27 7.98
C SER A 34 -6.36 7.63 8.38
N ARG A 35 -5.59 8.68 8.13
CA ARG A 35 -5.98 10.07 8.42
C ARG A 35 -5.64 11.01 7.28
N ASN A 36 -6.39 12.08 7.13
CA ASN A 36 -6.00 13.17 6.24
C ASN A 36 -5.02 14.08 6.97
N GLN A 37 -3.87 14.34 6.34
CA GLN A 37 -2.83 15.23 6.83
C GLN A 37 -2.38 16.11 5.66
N ASP A 38 -2.72 17.39 5.74
CA ASP A 38 -2.35 18.41 4.74
C ASP A 38 -2.76 18.05 3.30
N GLY A 39 -3.90 17.36 3.14
CA GLY A 39 -4.43 16.91 1.86
C GLY A 39 -4.03 15.48 1.47
N ASP A 40 -3.01 14.91 2.10
CA ASP A 40 -2.58 13.53 1.89
C ASP A 40 -3.31 12.56 2.83
N ILE A 41 -3.49 11.31 2.39
CA ILE A 41 -3.94 10.24 3.27
C ILE A 41 -2.74 9.51 3.83
N VAL A 42 -2.57 9.53 5.15
CA VAL A 42 -1.54 8.77 5.85
C VAL A 42 -2.18 7.52 6.45
N CYS A 43 -1.79 6.37 5.93
CA CYS A 43 -2.12 5.05 6.44
C CYS A 43 -1.08 4.62 7.47
N THR A 44 -1.51 3.99 8.58
CA THR A 44 -0.62 3.42 9.59
C THR A 44 -1.05 2.03 9.99
N ALA A 45 -0.07 1.20 10.34
CA ALA A 45 -0.26 -0.09 11.00
C ALA A 45 0.37 -0.02 12.40
N ARG A 46 -0.32 -0.53 13.41
CA ARG A 46 0.10 -0.48 14.82
C ARG A 46 0.04 -1.85 15.48
N ASP A 47 1.07 -2.21 16.24
CA ASP A 47 1.03 -3.31 17.21
C ASP A 47 0.95 -2.70 18.62
N GLY A 48 -0.19 -2.87 19.29
CA GLY A 48 -0.51 -2.10 20.50
C GLY A 48 -0.50 -0.59 20.24
N ASP A 49 0.41 0.13 20.91
CA ASP A 49 0.62 1.57 20.74
C ASP A 49 1.76 1.93 19.77
N GLN A 50 2.55 0.95 19.34
CA GLN A 50 3.70 1.15 18.46
C GLN A 50 3.28 1.18 17.01
N ILE A 51 3.76 2.18 16.24
CA ILE A 51 3.58 2.20 14.79
C ILE A 51 4.61 1.26 14.17
N VAL A 52 4.13 0.20 13.54
CA VAL A 52 4.95 -0.82 12.86
C VAL A 52 4.93 -0.67 11.35
N GLY A 53 4.08 0.19 10.79
CA GLY A 53 4.07 0.50 9.37
C GLY A 53 3.40 1.84 9.05
N THR A 54 3.84 2.47 7.97
CA THR A 54 3.28 3.72 7.44
C THR A 54 3.29 3.73 5.92
N LEU A 55 2.35 4.46 5.32
CA LEU A 55 2.25 4.75 3.88
C LEU A 55 1.48 6.06 3.70
N SER A 56 1.95 6.97 2.84
CA SER A 56 1.17 8.13 2.43
C SER A 56 0.65 7.98 1.00
N VAL A 57 -0.55 8.51 0.75
CA VAL A 57 -1.18 8.62 -0.56
C VAL A 57 -1.41 10.09 -0.85
N ARG A 58 -0.74 10.60 -1.88
CA ARG A 58 -0.90 11.95 -2.40
C ARG A 58 -1.68 11.89 -3.70
N PHE A 59 -2.79 12.62 -3.75
CA PHE A 59 -3.60 12.72 -4.96
C PHE A 59 -3.07 13.81 -5.88
N ASP A 60 -3.04 13.53 -7.18
CA ASP A 60 -2.66 14.54 -8.17
C ASP A 60 -3.75 15.62 -8.26
N GLY A 61 -3.33 16.89 -8.35
CA GLY A 61 -4.22 18.03 -8.22
C GLY A 61 -3.46 19.35 -8.30
N THR A 62 -4.02 20.43 -7.76
CA THR A 62 -3.41 21.77 -7.84
C THR A 62 -2.03 21.86 -7.19
N GLY A 63 -1.79 21.06 -6.14
CA GLY A 63 -0.49 20.96 -5.46
C GLY A 63 0.51 20.01 -6.12
N GLY A 64 0.12 19.32 -7.19
CA GLY A 64 0.93 18.33 -7.89
C GLY A 64 1.38 17.14 -7.03
N LEU A 65 2.24 16.32 -7.62
CA LEU A 65 2.91 15.18 -6.99
C LEU A 65 4.33 15.59 -6.58
N HIS A 66 4.90 14.96 -5.56
CA HIS A 66 6.31 15.22 -5.22
C HIS A 66 7.25 14.79 -6.34
N ALA A 67 6.88 13.73 -7.06
CA ALA A 67 7.60 13.22 -8.23
C ALA A 67 7.69 14.25 -9.39
N ASP A 68 6.85 15.30 -9.41
CA ASP A 68 6.93 16.37 -10.41
C ASP A 68 8.28 17.09 -10.40
N LEU A 69 8.99 17.11 -9.26
CA LEU A 69 10.29 17.76 -9.22
C LEU A 69 11.27 17.19 -10.26
N LEU A 70 11.22 15.88 -10.49
CA LEU A 70 12.18 15.19 -11.36
C LEU A 70 11.54 14.63 -12.63
N PHE A 71 10.24 14.33 -12.58
CA PHE A 71 9.57 13.55 -13.61
C PHE A 71 8.29 14.22 -14.12
N LYS A 72 8.20 15.55 -14.01
CA LYS A 72 7.02 16.30 -14.46
C LYS A 72 6.68 16.03 -15.92
N GLU A 73 7.67 15.96 -16.81
CA GLU A 73 7.44 15.72 -18.24
C GLU A 73 6.70 14.39 -18.46
N GLU A 74 7.18 13.31 -17.85
CA GLU A 74 6.53 11.99 -17.92
C GLU A 74 5.14 11.96 -17.30
N LEU A 75 4.96 12.64 -16.16
CA LEU A 75 3.66 12.70 -15.49
C LEU A 75 2.66 13.55 -16.29
N ASP A 76 3.13 14.62 -16.95
CA ASP A 76 2.32 15.49 -17.80
C ASP A 76 1.81 14.76 -19.05
N GLU A 77 2.53 13.77 -19.59
CA GLU A 77 2.03 12.90 -20.67
C GLU A 77 0.76 12.16 -20.24
N TRP A 78 0.76 11.56 -19.04
CA TRP A 78 -0.43 10.89 -18.51
C TRP A 78 -1.56 11.86 -18.17
N ARG A 79 -1.23 13.02 -17.60
CA ARG A 79 -2.23 14.06 -17.33
C ARG A 79 -2.89 14.56 -18.61
N ALA A 80 -2.11 14.80 -19.66
CA ALA A 80 -2.61 15.20 -20.97
C ALA A 80 -3.50 14.13 -21.61
N ALA A 81 -3.22 12.85 -21.33
CA ALA A 81 -4.07 11.72 -21.71
C ALA A 81 -5.31 11.54 -20.80
N GLY A 82 -5.51 12.42 -19.81
CA GLY A 82 -6.66 12.38 -18.90
C GLY A 82 -6.56 11.33 -17.78
N VAL A 83 -5.39 10.73 -17.59
CA VAL A 83 -5.18 9.70 -16.56
C VAL A 83 -5.20 10.33 -15.18
N LYS A 84 -5.98 9.74 -14.26
CA LYS A 84 -5.96 10.15 -12.84
C LYS A 84 -4.81 9.50 -12.09
N LEU A 85 -3.84 10.31 -11.66
CA LEU A 85 -2.64 9.85 -10.96
C LEU A 85 -2.78 9.97 -9.43
N CYS A 86 -2.02 9.14 -8.73
CA CYS A 86 -1.64 9.40 -7.34
C CYS A 86 -0.22 8.90 -7.08
N GLU A 87 0.41 9.45 -6.06
CA GLU A 87 1.73 9.04 -5.60
C GLU A 87 1.64 8.32 -4.26
N PHE A 88 2.32 7.18 -4.14
CA PHE A 88 2.57 6.58 -2.83
C PHE A 88 3.97 6.97 -2.34
N GLY A 89 4.03 7.45 -1.11
CA GLY A 89 5.26 7.85 -0.44
C GLY A 89 5.31 7.33 0.99
N GLY A 90 6.42 7.60 1.68
CA GLY A 90 6.55 7.28 3.11
C GLY A 90 6.30 5.82 3.47
N LEU A 91 6.47 4.88 2.53
CA LEU A 91 6.26 3.47 2.77
C LEU A 91 7.40 2.91 3.61
N ALA A 92 7.11 2.60 4.87
CA ALA A 92 8.06 2.02 5.80
C ALA A 92 7.36 0.99 6.68
N VAL A 93 8.08 -0.08 7.00
CA VAL A 93 7.63 -1.14 7.90
C VAL A 93 8.77 -1.47 8.85
N ASP A 94 8.46 -1.60 10.13
CA ASP A 94 9.41 -2.04 11.14
C ASP A 94 9.78 -3.51 10.88
N ARG A 95 11.08 -3.75 10.66
CA ARG A 95 11.65 -5.09 10.46
C ARG A 95 11.51 -6.00 11.70
N HIS A 96 11.28 -5.41 12.87
CA HIS A 96 11.08 -6.11 14.14
C HIS A 96 9.60 -6.40 14.43
N SER A 97 8.69 -5.94 13.56
CA SER A 97 7.30 -6.37 13.62
C SER A 97 7.18 -7.89 13.43
N HIS A 98 6.10 -8.45 13.95
CA HIS A 98 5.87 -9.89 13.94
C HIS A 98 5.80 -10.47 12.52
N ASP A 99 5.13 -9.78 11.59
CA ASP A 99 5.05 -10.18 10.17
C ASP A 99 5.22 -8.95 9.24
N PRO A 100 6.46 -8.50 8.98
CA PRO A 100 6.71 -7.28 8.22
C PRO A 100 6.25 -7.37 6.76
N LYS A 101 6.20 -8.58 6.18
CA LYS A 101 5.70 -8.79 4.82
C LYS A 101 4.19 -8.60 4.75
N ARG A 102 3.46 -9.12 5.74
CA ARG A 102 2.01 -8.93 5.82
C ARG A 102 1.65 -7.48 6.11
N VAL A 103 2.34 -6.83 7.06
CA VAL A 103 2.15 -5.40 7.33
C VAL A 103 2.34 -4.57 6.06
N LEU A 104 3.40 -4.84 5.29
CA LEU A 104 3.66 -4.19 4.02
C LEU A 104 2.53 -4.43 2.99
N ALA A 105 2.10 -5.68 2.82
CA ALA A 105 1.05 -6.02 1.86
C ALA A 105 -0.28 -5.35 2.21
N GLN A 106 -0.65 -5.36 3.49
CA GLN A 106 -1.92 -4.83 3.98
C GLN A 106 -1.94 -3.30 4.03
N ILE A 107 -0.84 -2.64 4.40
CA ILE A 107 -0.79 -1.17 4.34
C ILE A 107 -0.78 -0.67 2.88
N PHE A 108 -0.14 -1.38 1.97
CA PHE A 108 -0.23 -1.10 0.53
C PHE A 108 -1.66 -1.30 0.02
N HIS A 109 -2.34 -2.38 0.44
CA HIS A 109 -3.74 -2.59 0.14
C HIS A 109 -4.63 -1.45 0.70
N LEU A 110 -4.36 -0.95 1.91
CA LEU A 110 -5.10 0.20 2.46
C LEU A 110 -4.93 1.46 1.61
N GLY A 111 -3.70 1.73 1.14
CA GLY A 111 -3.43 2.80 0.19
C GLY A 111 -4.20 2.62 -1.12
N TYR A 112 -4.26 1.40 -1.66
CA TYR A 112 -5.05 1.05 -2.84
C TYR A 112 -6.54 1.38 -2.66
N LEU A 113 -7.12 1.10 -1.49
CA LEU A 113 -8.52 1.40 -1.24
C LEU A 113 -8.81 2.91 -1.29
N HIS A 114 -7.94 3.73 -0.71
CA HIS A 114 -8.05 5.19 -0.82
C HIS A 114 -7.85 5.67 -2.26
N ALA A 115 -6.82 5.17 -2.93
CA ALA A 115 -6.45 5.62 -4.26
C ALA A 115 -7.47 5.24 -5.34
N HIS A 116 -7.78 3.96 -5.43
CA HIS A 116 -8.58 3.42 -6.53
C HIS A 116 -10.05 3.23 -6.14
N ARG A 117 -10.29 2.60 -4.98
CA ARG A 117 -11.65 2.28 -4.53
C ARG A 117 -12.42 3.49 -4.00
N ARG A 118 -11.75 4.58 -3.63
CA ARG A 118 -12.39 5.85 -3.23
C ARG A 118 -12.17 6.96 -4.25
N ALA A 119 -10.93 7.34 -4.52
CA ALA A 119 -10.63 8.50 -5.38
C ALA A 119 -10.66 8.22 -6.90
N ARG A 120 -10.81 6.95 -7.30
CA ARG A 120 -10.85 6.53 -8.71
C ARG A 120 -9.59 6.90 -9.49
N CYS A 121 -8.43 6.96 -8.81
CA CYS A 121 -7.15 7.04 -9.50
C CYS A 121 -6.95 5.80 -10.35
N GLU A 122 -6.32 5.96 -11.50
CA GLU A 122 -6.13 4.90 -12.49
C GLU A 122 -4.70 4.36 -12.48
N ARG A 123 -3.74 5.20 -12.08
CA ARG A 123 -2.33 4.84 -12.07
C ARG A 123 -1.64 5.31 -10.81
N LEU A 124 -0.90 4.39 -10.22
CA LEU A 124 0.01 4.65 -9.11
C LEU A 124 1.38 5.02 -9.67
N VAL A 125 1.99 6.04 -9.09
CA VAL A 125 3.42 6.32 -9.26
C VAL A 125 4.14 6.26 -7.91
N ILE A 126 5.41 5.87 -7.93
CA ILE A 126 6.33 6.02 -6.80
C ILE A 126 7.67 6.53 -7.31
N GLU A 127 8.34 7.29 -6.46
CA GLU A 127 9.74 7.64 -6.64
C GLU A 127 10.59 6.77 -5.71
N VAL A 128 11.56 6.03 -6.26
CA VAL A 128 12.43 5.17 -5.45
C VAL A 128 13.89 5.26 -5.86
N ASN A 129 14.77 5.01 -4.89
CA ASN A 129 16.18 4.78 -5.21
C ASN A 129 16.34 3.52 -6.08
N PRO A 130 17.21 3.52 -7.13
CA PRO A 130 17.44 2.38 -8.01
C PRO A 130 17.66 1.04 -7.31
N ARG A 131 18.28 1.06 -6.11
CA ARG A 131 18.54 -0.15 -5.32
C ARG A 131 17.26 -0.89 -4.90
N HIS A 132 16.10 -0.21 -4.86
CA HIS A 132 14.81 -0.77 -4.45
C HIS A 132 13.92 -1.17 -5.63
N VAL A 133 14.30 -0.91 -6.88
CA VAL A 133 13.47 -1.22 -8.06
C VAL A 133 13.11 -2.71 -8.12
N GLY A 134 14.10 -3.58 -7.89
CA GLY A 134 13.89 -5.03 -7.91
C GLY A 134 12.90 -5.51 -6.84
N PHE A 135 12.86 -4.82 -5.69
CA PHE A 135 11.92 -5.11 -4.60
C PHE A 135 10.49 -4.74 -5.01
N TYR A 136 10.25 -3.50 -5.41
CA TYR A 136 8.90 -3.03 -5.78
C TYR A 136 8.33 -3.76 -7.00
N ARG A 137 9.18 -4.06 -7.98
CA ARG A 137 8.78 -4.85 -9.15
C ARG A 137 8.35 -6.26 -8.79
N ARG A 138 9.11 -6.94 -7.94
CA ARG A 138 8.80 -8.32 -7.53
C ARG A 138 7.60 -8.38 -6.60
N CYS A 139 7.60 -7.54 -5.57
CA CYS A 139 6.66 -7.64 -4.46
C CYS A 139 5.29 -7.05 -4.77
N LEU A 140 5.22 -6.03 -5.64
CA LEU A 140 4.00 -5.25 -5.87
C LEU A 140 3.69 -5.03 -7.37
N GLY A 141 4.57 -5.49 -8.27
CA GLY A 141 4.36 -5.43 -9.72
C GLY A 141 4.72 -4.09 -10.38
N LEU A 142 5.26 -3.12 -9.64
CA LEU A 142 5.60 -1.81 -10.21
C LEU A 142 6.76 -1.92 -11.20
N VAL A 143 6.66 -1.23 -12.33
CA VAL A 143 7.69 -1.23 -13.37
C VAL A 143 8.37 0.13 -13.47
N PRO A 144 9.69 0.18 -13.71
CA PRO A 144 10.38 1.46 -13.94
C PRO A 144 9.87 2.09 -15.24
N TYR A 145 9.53 3.38 -15.18
CA TYR A 145 9.11 4.18 -16.32
C TYR A 145 10.26 5.02 -16.89
N THR A 146 11.20 5.42 -16.03
CA THR A 146 12.33 6.28 -16.41
C THR A 146 13.68 5.63 -16.11
N ALA A 147 14.74 6.17 -16.73
CA ALA A 147 16.09 6.01 -16.21
C ALA A 147 16.24 6.75 -14.87
N ALA A 148 17.33 6.44 -14.15
CA ALA A 148 17.64 7.12 -12.89
C ALA A 148 18.06 8.58 -13.12
N ARG A 149 17.49 9.50 -12.35
CA ARG A 149 17.86 10.92 -12.28
C ARG A 149 18.36 11.26 -10.89
N HIS A 150 19.24 12.26 -10.76
CA HIS A 150 19.68 12.71 -9.44
C HIS A 150 18.58 13.52 -8.76
N ASN A 151 18.21 13.15 -7.53
CA ASN A 151 17.26 13.88 -6.70
C ASN A 151 18.00 14.80 -5.71
N PRO A 152 17.90 16.13 -5.85
CA PRO A 152 18.56 17.06 -4.94
C PRO A 152 17.95 17.10 -3.53
N ARG A 153 16.70 16.65 -3.32
CA ARG A 153 16.06 16.62 -1.99
C ARG A 153 16.70 15.62 -1.04
N VAL A 154 17.22 14.52 -1.58
CA VAL A 154 17.80 13.40 -0.83
C VAL A 154 19.24 13.10 -1.23
N ASP A 155 19.80 13.92 -2.13
CA ASP A 155 21.16 13.79 -2.67
C ASP A 155 21.48 12.36 -3.16
N ALA A 156 20.55 11.77 -3.92
CA ALA A 156 20.64 10.38 -4.35
C ALA A 156 19.93 10.14 -5.70
N PRO A 157 20.29 9.08 -6.45
CA PRO A 157 19.54 8.73 -7.66
C PRO A 157 18.12 8.26 -7.32
N ALA A 158 17.18 8.62 -8.17
CA ALA A 158 15.76 8.29 -8.10
C ALA A 158 15.26 7.80 -9.47
N VAL A 159 14.33 6.85 -9.45
CA VAL A 159 13.65 6.29 -10.61
C VAL A 159 12.15 6.42 -10.39
N LEU A 160 11.43 6.89 -11.41
CA LEU A 160 9.97 6.81 -11.43
C LEU A 160 9.55 5.37 -11.74
N MET A 161 8.73 4.78 -10.87
CA MET A 161 8.06 3.52 -11.14
C MET A 161 6.55 3.71 -11.15
N SER A 162 5.83 2.89 -11.91
CA SER A 162 4.37 2.95 -11.98
C SER A 162 3.72 1.59 -12.16
N ILE A 163 2.41 1.55 -11.92
CA ILE A 163 1.54 0.42 -12.20
C ILE A 163 0.10 0.93 -12.37
N ALA A 164 -0.70 0.29 -13.25
CA ALA A 164 -2.12 0.59 -13.33
C ALA A 164 -2.85 -0.02 -12.13
N PHE A 165 -3.80 0.70 -11.55
CA PHE A 165 -4.59 0.17 -10.44
C PHE A 165 -5.49 -1.01 -10.85
N ALA A 166 -5.81 -1.14 -12.14
CA ALA A 166 -6.46 -2.33 -12.68
C ALA A 166 -5.60 -3.60 -12.49
N ASP A 167 -4.28 -3.50 -12.72
CA ASP A 167 -3.37 -4.64 -12.51
C ASP A 167 -3.29 -5.01 -11.03
N ILE A 168 -3.25 -4.01 -10.13
CA ILE A 168 -3.29 -4.21 -8.68
C ILE A 168 -4.58 -4.93 -8.28
N ARG A 169 -5.73 -4.45 -8.77
CA ARG A 169 -7.05 -5.06 -8.53
C ARG A 169 -7.05 -6.53 -8.95
N ASP A 170 -6.55 -6.83 -10.14
CA ASP A 170 -6.56 -8.19 -10.67
C ASP A 170 -5.64 -9.12 -9.85
N GLN A 171 -4.51 -8.62 -9.35
CA GLN A 171 -3.67 -9.37 -8.43
C GLN A 171 -4.32 -9.60 -7.06
N ILE A 172 -5.03 -8.61 -6.50
CA ILE A 172 -5.78 -8.76 -5.25
C ILE A 172 -6.91 -9.77 -5.43
N ALA A 173 -7.66 -9.68 -6.52
CA ALA A 173 -8.74 -10.63 -6.82
C ALA A 173 -8.22 -12.08 -6.99
N LEU A 174 -7.01 -12.24 -7.55
CA LEU A 174 -6.40 -13.55 -7.75
C LEU A 174 -5.80 -14.15 -6.48
N TRP A 175 -5.17 -13.32 -5.62
CA TRP A 175 -4.33 -13.82 -4.53
C TRP A 175 -4.80 -13.41 -3.12
N GLY A 176 -5.58 -12.35 -2.98
CA GLY A 176 -5.97 -11.78 -1.69
C GLY A 176 -6.58 -12.82 -0.76
N GLY A 177 -6.13 -12.87 0.49
CA GLY A 177 -6.61 -13.84 1.47
C GLY A 177 -6.05 -15.26 1.34
N HIS A 178 -5.09 -15.51 0.44
CA HIS A 178 -4.50 -16.84 0.22
C HIS A 178 -3.02 -16.93 0.67
N PRO A 179 -2.69 -16.73 1.96
CA PRO A 179 -1.31 -16.65 2.45
C PRO A 179 -0.48 -17.91 2.16
N ASP A 180 -1.11 -19.09 2.07
CA ASP A 180 -0.45 -20.35 1.74
C ASP A 180 0.16 -20.34 0.32
N SER A 181 -0.33 -19.47 -0.57
CA SER A 181 0.19 -19.30 -1.92
C SER A 181 1.42 -18.39 -1.99
N LEU A 182 1.87 -17.80 -0.87
CA LEU A 182 2.97 -16.84 -0.84
C LEU A 182 4.28 -17.42 -1.41
N ALA A 183 4.58 -18.68 -1.11
CA ALA A 183 5.80 -19.33 -1.56
C ALA A 183 5.86 -19.49 -3.10
N SER A 184 4.72 -19.73 -3.74
CA SER A 184 4.62 -19.92 -5.19
C SER A 184 4.40 -18.62 -5.96
N ALA A 185 3.70 -17.63 -5.39
CA ALA A 185 3.28 -16.43 -6.10
C ALA A 185 4.42 -15.45 -6.42
N ARG A 186 5.54 -15.50 -5.66
CA ARG A 186 6.67 -14.56 -5.80
C ARG A 186 6.29 -13.07 -5.73
N THR A 187 5.15 -12.75 -5.11
CA THR A 187 4.59 -11.42 -4.88
C THR A 187 4.00 -11.34 -3.46
N LEU A 188 3.63 -10.16 -2.97
CA LEU A 188 3.00 -9.97 -1.66
C LEU A 188 1.47 -9.98 -1.68
N TYR A 189 0.83 -9.99 -2.86
CA TYR A 189 -0.64 -10.03 -2.97
C TYR A 189 -1.35 -11.17 -2.20
N PRO A 190 -0.75 -12.37 -2.02
CA PRO A 190 -1.29 -13.40 -1.13
C PRO A 190 -1.55 -12.96 0.31
N LEU A 191 -0.84 -11.94 0.78
CA LEU A 191 -0.97 -11.39 2.14
C LEU A 191 -1.91 -10.19 2.20
N ALA A 192 -2.44 -9.73 1.06
CA ALA A 192 -3.52 -8.75 1.03
C ALA A 192 -4.79 -9.32 1.67
N TRP A 193 -5.68 -8.46 2.15
CA TRP A 193 -7.01 -8.86 2.60
C TRP A 193 -7.82 -9.59 1.53
N ASP A 194 -8.67 -10.51 1.98
CA ASP A 194 -9.70 -11.15 1.14
C ASP A 194 -10.82 -10.16 0.80
N GLU A 195 -11.72 -10.56 -0.10
CA GLU A 195 -12.83 -9.71 -0.57
C GLU A 195 -13.75 -9.24 0.57
N ALA A 196 -14.06 -10.11 1.53
CA ALA A 196 -14.97 -9.79 2.64
C ALA A 196 -14.36 -8.74 3.59
N THR A 197 -13.08 -8.92 3.92
CA THR A 197 -12.31 -7.98 4.73
C THR A 197 -12.10 -6.68 3.97
N GLU A 198 -11.77 -6.73 2.68
CA GLU A 198 -11.64 -5.54 1.83
C GLU A 198 -12.94 -4.71 1.83
N ALA A 199 -14.10 -5.33 1.65
CA ALA A 199 -15.40 -4.66 1.70
C ALA A 199 -15.65 -4.00 3.06
N THR A 200 -15.29 -4.68 4.15
CA THR A 200 -15.40 -4.14 5.52
C THR A 200 -14.47 -2.94 5.72
N MET A 201 -13.23 -3.01 5.25
CA MET A 201 -12.26 -1.92 5.34
C MET A 201 -12.73 -0.72 4.51
N LEU A 202 -13.15 -0.94 3.27
CA LEU A 202 -13.64 0.09 2.35
C LEU A 202 -14.86 0.83 2.90
N ALA A 203 -15.80 0.11 3.52
CA ALA A 203 -16.98 0.71 4.15
C ALA A 203 -16.62 1.65 5.31
N ARG A 204 -15.50 1.40 6.00
CA ARG A 204 -14.99 2.21 7.12
C ARG A 204 -14.16 3.42 6.67
N LEU A 205 -13.78 3.53 5.40
CA LEU A 205 -13.01 4.65 4.85
C LEU A 205 -13.87 5.93 4.65
N ASN A 206 -14.70 6.37 5.59
CA ASN A 206 -15.62 7.52 5.45
C ASN A 206 -15.20 8.60 4.45
#